data_AF-A0A934EQJ3-F1
#
_entry.id   AF-A0A934EQJ3-F1
#
_cell.length_a   1.000
_cell.length_b   1.000
_cell.length_c   1.000
_cell.angle_alpha   90.00
_cell.angle_beta   90.00
_cell.angle_gamma   90.00
#
_symmetry.space_group_name_H-M   'P 1'
#
loop_
_entity.id
_entity.type
_entity.pdbx_description
1 polymer ?
#
loop_
_entity_poly.entity_id
_entity_poly.type
_entity_poly.pdbx_seq_one_letter_code
_entity_poly.pdbx_strand_id
1 'polypeptide(L)' 'MATKTLKKKTTDKKVSNMTVKELIKLIKDTVLEVIDPDYGLELRPEVEKELQESMKSKERIPVEDVAKELGLKW' A
#
# COMPACT_ATOMS: atom_id res chain seq x y z
N MET A 1 -22.56 22.64 -24.17
CA MET A 1 -21.97 21.45 -24.81
C MET A 1 -22.21 20.27 -23.88
N ALA A 2 -22.98 19.26 -24.30
CA ALA A 2 -23.30 18.11 -23.45
C ALA A 2 -22.12 17.13 -23.41
N THR A 3 -21.51 16.94 -22.24
CA THR A 3 -20.51 15.90 -22.02
C THR A 3 -21.25 14.56 -22.01
N LYS A 4 -21.10 13.78 -23.09
CA LYS A 4 -21.54 12.38 -23.11
C LYS A 4 -20.68 11.60 -22.12
N THR A 5 -21.22 11.33 -20.93
CA THR A 5 -20.65 10.35 -20.01
C THR A 5 -20.74 8.99 -20.68
N LEU A 6 -19.61 8.48 -21.18
CA LEU A 6 -19.50 7.11 -21.65
C LEU A 6 -19.62 6.19 -20.42
N LYS A 7 -20.85 5.75 -20.12
CA LYS A 7 -21.06 4.63 -19.20
C LYS A 7 -20.36 3.42 -19.83
N LYS A 8 -19.18 3.07 -19.30
CA LYS A 8 -18.46 1.85 -19.64
C LYS A 8 -19.42 0.69 -19.31
N LYS A 9 -20.04 0.13 -20.34
CA LYS A 9 -20.90 -1.04 -20.22
C LYS A 9 -20.01 -2.18 -19.79
N THR A 10 -19.98 -2.49 -18.50
CA THR A 10 -19.31 -3.68 -17.98
C THR A 10 -20.10 -4.86 -18.52
N THR A 11 -19.73 -5.33 -19.70
CA THR A 11 -20.26 -6.54 -20.28
C THR A 11 -19.92 -7.69 -19.32
N ASP A 12 -20.84 -8.64 -19.15
CA ASP A 12 -20.65 -9.86 -18.34
C ASP A 12 -19.53 -10.74 -18.91
N LYS A 13 -18.30 -10.26 -18.82
CA LYS A 13 -17.11 -10.87 -19.40
C LYS A 13 -16.49 -11.77 -18.34
N LYS A 14 -16.41 -13.07 -18.63
CA LYS A 14 -15.64 -13.99 -17.80
C LYS A 14 -14.20 -13.50 -17.70
N VAL A 15 -13.75 -13.22 -16.48
CA VAL A 15 -12.44 -12.62 -16.22
C VAL A 15 -11.34 -13.69 -16.12
N SER A 16 -11.67 -14.89 -15.61
CA SER A 16 -10.79 -16.07 -15.58
C SER A 16 -11.58 -17.35 -15.25
N ASN A 17 -10.93 -18.52 -15.31
CA ASN A 17 -11.47 -19.79 -14.79
C ASN A 17 -10.70 -20.18 -13.52
N MET A 18 -11.29 -19.95 -12.35
CA MET A 18 -10.64 -20.14 -11.05
C MET A 18 -11.41 -21.15 -10.20
N THR A 19 -10.68 -21.89 -9.36
CA THR A 19 -11.24 -22.65 -8.25
C THR A 19 -11.73 -21.71 -7.15
N VAL A 20 -12.61 -22.22 -6.27
CA VAL A 20 -13.10 -21.46 -5.10
C VAL A 20 -11.96 -20.96 -4.22
N LYS A 21 -10.91 -21.77 -4.06
CA LYS A 21 -9.74 -21.42 -3.24
C LYS A 21 -8.97 -20.23 -3.81
N GLU A 22 -8.78 -20.21 -5.14
CA GLU A 22 -8.10 -19.11 -5.81
C GLU A 22 -8.93 -17.83 -5.76
N LEU A 23 -10.25 -17.92 -5.89
CA LEU A 23 -11.14 -16.76 -5.74
C LEU A 23 -11.06 -16.15 -4.34
N ILE A 24 -11.12 -16.99 -3.29
CA ILE A 24 -10.98 -16.52 -1.90
C ILE A 24 -9.62 -15.86 -1.69
N LYS A 25 -8.55 -16.44 -2.24
CA LYS A 25 -7.22 -15.87 -2.15
C LYS A 25 -7.17 -14.49 -2.82
N LEU A 26 -7.65 -14.38 -4.05
CA LEU A 26 -7.68 -13.11 -4.79
C LEU A 26 -8.43 -12.02 -4.01
N ILE A 27 -9.62 -12.33 -3.48
CA ILE A 27 -10.39 -11.36 -2.70
C ILE A 27 -9.61 -10.92 -1.46
N LYS A 28 -8.97 -11.85 -0.74
CA LYS A 28 -8.17 -11.51 0.44
C LYS A 28 -6.99 -10.63 0.07
N ASP A 29 -6.22 -11.00 -0.95
CA ASP A 29 -5.05 -10.25 -1.39
C ASP A 29 -5.47 -8.82 -1.80
N THR A 30 -6.55 -8.68 -2.58
CA THR A 30 -7.10 -7.37 -2.96
C THR A 30 -7.56 -6.54 -1.76
N VAL A 31 -8.24 -7.14 -0.77
CA VAL A 31 -8.67 -6.41 0.43
C VAL A 31 -7.46 -5.95 1.25
N LEU A 32 -6.44 -6.79 1.36
CA LEU A 32 -5.23 -6.48 2.12
C LEU A 32 -4.40 -5.39 1.42
N GLU A 33 -4.27 -5.43 0.10
CA GLU A 33 -3.64 -4.36 -0.71
C GLU A 33 -4.37 -3.01 -0.59
N VAL A 34 -5.69 -3.01 -0.39
CA VAL A 34 -6.46 -1.76 -0.18
C VAL A 34 -6.19 -1.15 1.20
N ILE A 35 -5.94 -1.98 2.22
CA ILE A 35 -5.66 -1.54 3.58
C ILE A 35 -4.20 -1.11 3.71
N ASP A 36 -3.30 -1.89 3.11
CA ASP A 36 -1.86 -1.70 3.10
C ASP A 36 -1.37 -1.78 1.65
N PRO A 37 -1.06 -0.64 1.01
CA PRO A 37 -0.57 -0.60 -0.38
C PRO A 37 0.72 -1.41 -0.59
N ASP A 38 1.47 -1.67 0.48
CA ASP A 38 2.72 -2.42 0.46
C ASP A 38 2.52 -3.90 0.82
N TYR A 39 1.26 -4.36 0.98
CA TYR A 39 0.95 -5.74 1.34
C TYR A 39 1.58 -6.74 0.36
N GLY A 40 2.40 -7.64 0.90
CA GLY A 40 3.08 -8.68 0.12
C GLY A 40 4.33 -8.20 -0.63
N LEU A 41 4.73 -6.94 -0.46
CA LEU A 41 6.01 -6.44 -0.97
C LEU A 41 7.14 -6.68 0.05
N GLU A 42 8.35 -6.83 -0.47
CA GLU A 42 9.58 -6.93 0.32
C GLU A 42 10.39 -5.64 0.18
N LEU A 43 11.12 -5.28 1.24
CA LEU A 43 12.05 -4.15 1.18
C LEU A 43 13.20 -4.47 0.21
N ARG A 44 13.68 -3.44 -0.47
CA ARG A 44 14.91 -3.58 -1.27
C ARG A 44 16.10 -3.84 -0.32
N PRO A 45 17.07 -4.70 -0.71
CA PRO A 45 18.18 -5.05 0.17
C PRO A 45 18.97 -3.84 0.69
N GLU A 46 19.13 -2.80 -0.12
CA GLU A 46 19.79 -1.55 0.29
C GLU A 46 19.03 -0.82 1.40
N VAL A 47 17.70 -0.75 1.30
CA VAL A 47 16.84 -0.09 2.30
C VAL A 47 16.83 -0.89 3.60
N GLU A 48 16.74 -2.21 3.51
CA GLU A 48 16.81 -3.08 4.69
C GLU A 48 18.14 -2.88 5.43
N LYS A 49 19.26 -2.83 4.71
CA LYS A 49 20.58 -2.60 5.29
C LYS A 49 20.68 -1.24 5.97
N GLU A 50 20.23 -0.17 5.31
CA GLU A 50 20.23 1.18 5.89
C GLU A 50 19.38 1.26 7.16
N LEU A 51 18.22 0.61 7.19
CA LEU A 51 17.37 0.53 8.38
C LEU A 51 18.07 -0.23 9.52
N GLN A 52 18.70 -1.37 9.23
CA GLN A 52 19.46 -2.12 10.23
C GLN A 52 20.63 -1.31 10.81
N GLU A 53 21.28 -0.48 10.00
CA GLU A 53 22.33 0.44 10.45
C GLU A 53 21.75 1.57 11.30
N SER A 54 20.65 2.19 10.86
CA SER A 54 19.92 3.23 11.60
C SER A 54 19.47 2.75 12.98
N MET A 55 18.94 1.52 13.08
CA MET A 55 18.51 0.92 14.36
C MET A 55 19.62 0.79 15.39
N LYS A 56 20.90 0.72 14.97
CA LYS A 56 22.05 0.67 15.88
C LYS A 56 22.41 2.04 16.44
N SER A 57 21.96 3.13 15.80
CA SER A 57 22.22 4.48 16.26
C SER A 57 21.48 4.77 17.57
N LYS A 58 22.13 5.51 18.47
CA LYS A 58 21.53 6.07 19.69
C LYS A 58 21.23 7.56 19.57
N GLU A 59 21.57 8.18 18.44
CA GLU A 59 21.26 9.57 18.17
C GLU A 59 19.74 9.74 18.06
N ARG A 60 19.18 10.72 18.76
CA ARG A 60 17.74 10.99 18.79
C ARG A 60 17.52 12.47 18.58
N ILE A 61 16.48 12.78 17.84
CA ILE A 61 15.95 14.14 17.71
C ILE A 61 14.75 14.30 18.65
N PRO A 62 14.58 15.47 19.28
CA PRO A 62 13.40 15.77 20.08
C PRO A 62 12.13 15.61 19.25
N VAL A 63 11.09 15.07 19.86
CA VAL A 63 9.84 14.76 19.16
C VAL A 63 9.07 16.03 18.80
N GLU A 64 9.28 17.11 19.54
CA GLU A 64 8.74 18.44 19.30
C GLU A 64 9.27 19.02 17.97
N ASP A 65 10.56 18.81 17.68
CA ASP A 65 11.18 19.28 16.45
C ASP A 65 10.63 18.49 15.24
N VAL A 66 10.49 17.17 15.36
CA VAL A 66 9.89 16.31 14.33
C VAL A 66 8.43 16.68 14.07
N ALA A 67 7.64 16.89 15.14
CA ALA A 67 6.25 17.25 15.01
C ALA A 67 6.09 18.60 14.28
N LYS A 68 6.96 19.57 14.58
CA LYS A 68 6.99 20.86 13.90
C LYS A 68 7.30 20.72 12.41
N GLU A 69 8.28 19.89 12.04
CA GLU A 69 8.63 19.64 10.63
C GLU A 69 7.51 18.94 9.85
N LEU A 70 6.83 17.98 10.49
CA LEU A 70 5.74 17.23 9.89
C LEU A 70 4.38 17.95 9.95
N GLY A 71 4.31 19.12 10.58
CA GLY A 71 3.07 19.88 10.76
C GLY A 71 2.06 19.21 11.70
N LEU A 72 2.55 18.37 12.62
CA LEU A 72 1.74 17.67 13.61
C LEU A 72 1.61 18.49 14.89
N LYS A 73 0.48 18.36 15.58
CA LYS A 73 0.31 18.87 16.94
C LYS A 73 0.79 17.81 17.93
N TRP A 74 1.75 18.18 18.77
CA TRP A 74 2.34 17.33 19.79
C TRP A 74 1.94 17.82 21.18
#